data_AF-A0A6J1KCM6-F1
#
_entry.id   AF-A0A6J1KCM6-F1
#
_cell.length_a   1.000
_cell.length_b   1.000
_cell.length_c   1.000
_cell.angle_alpha   90.00
_cell.angle_beta   90.00
_cell.angle_gamma   90.00
#
_symmetry.space_group_name_H-M   'P 1'
#
loop_
_entity.id
_entity.type
_entity.pdbx_description
1 polymer ?
#
loop_
_entity_poly.entity_id
_entity_poly.type
_entity_poly.pdbx_seq_one_letter_code
_entity_poly.pdbx_strand_id
1 'polypeptide(L)'
;MLGVYEWEGANPMPQEFWLLGKLLPFIPRTLFCYSRLTLLPMSYLHGKRFVGPLIPLILQLRQEIYTQPYNHIKWSPTRHYCAKEDKCFERSFFPKLAWDNLQYFGEPILNSWAFKTIRNRALQIAKCHIDYEDHNSHYITIGCVEKPLFTLACWIDDPNGEAYKKHLVRIKDYLWIGEWNEDGSKYYPLLNILLIYK
;
A
#
# COMPACT_ATOMS: atom_id res chain seq x y z
N MET A 1 5.15 6.46 0.98
CA MET A 1 5.02 6.63 -0.48
C MET A 1 5.12 8.10 -0.91
N LEU A 2 4.16 8.98 -0.57
CA LEU A 2 4.21 10.39 -1.00
C LEU A 2 5.39 11.19 -0.41
N GLY A 3 5.96 10.70 0.70
CA GLY A 3 7.04 11.39 1.41
C GLY A 3 6.54 12.31 2.52
N VAL A 4 5.25 12.40 2.79
CA VAL A 4 4.72 13.17 3.92
C VAL A 4 4.73 12.40 5.25
N TYR A 5 4.96 11.09 5.25
CA TYR A 5 4.92 10.23 6.44
C TYR A 5 6.01 9.16 6.33
N GLU A 6 6.74 8.91 7.42
CA GLU A 6 7.86 7.95 7.41
C GLU A 6 7.38 6.50 7.52
N TRP A 7 8.04 5.60 6.79
CA TRP A 7 7.68 4.18 6.79
C TRP A 7 7.79 3.51 8.16
N GLU A 8 8.62 4.04 9.05
CA GLU A 8 8.77 3.57 10.43
C GLU A 8 7.48 3.73 11.25
N GLY A 9 6.65 4.72 10.92
CA GLY A 9 5.38 4.94 11.60
C GLY A 9 4.25 4.03 11.11
N ALA A 10 4.48 3.23 10.07
CA ALA A 10 3.54 2.23 9.59
C ALA A 10 3.88 0.85 10.15
N ASN A 11 2.88 -0.04 10.27
CA ASN A 11 3.18 -1.44 10.58
C ASN A 11 3.94 -2.08 9.40
N PRO A 12 4.93 -2.94 9.68
CA PRO A 12 5.73 -3.56 8.63
C PRO A 12 4.87 -4.46 7.75
N MET A 13 5.13 -4.42 6.44
CA MET A 13 4.46 -5.28 5.46
C MET A 13 5.51 -6.18 4.80
N PRO A 14 5.83 -7.33 5.40
CA PRO A 14 6.95 -8.15 4.95
C PRO A 14 6.56 -8.89 3.66
N GLN A 15 7.24 -8.56 2.58
CA GLN A 15 7.13 -9.26 1.29
C GLN A 15 7.55 -10.73 1.38
N GLU A 16 8.30 -11.14 2.41
CA GLU A 16 8.70 -12.53 2.63
C GLU A 16 7.50 -13.47 2.78
N PHE A 17 6.32 -12.97 3.12
CA PHE A 17 5.08 -13.77 3.11
C PHE A 17 4.80 -14.43 1.76
N TRP A 18 5.25 -13.85 0.64
CA TRP A 18 5.07 -14.43 -0.68
C TRP A 18 6.01 -15.62 -0.96
N LEU A 19 7.09 -15.78 -0.18
CA LEU A 19 7.99 -16.95 -0.25
C LEU A 19 7.46 -18.15 0.54
N LEU A 20 6.72 -17.89 1.62
CA LEU A 20 6.42 -18.89 2.66
C LEU A 20 5.43 -19.98 2.24
N GLY A 21 4.96 -19.97 0.99
CA GLY A 21 4.24 -21.08 0.37
C GLY A 21 3.10 -21.63 1.25
N LYS A 22 3.08 -22.95 1.48
CA LYS A 22 2.06 -23.64 2.31
C LYS A 22 2.49 -23.82 3.79
N LEU A 23 3.66 -23.32 4.19
CA LEU A 23 4.33 -23.74 5.43
C LEU A 23 3.81 -23.04 6.70
N LEU A 24 3.03 -21.96 6.58
CA LEU A 24 2.52 -21.19 7.73
C LEU A 24 1.01 -20.98 7.61
N PRO A 25 0.26 -20.88 8.73
CA PRO A 25 -1.21 -20.70 8.71
C PRO A 25 -1.66 -19.33 8.17
N PHE A 26 -0.76 -18.34 8.10
CA PHE A 26 -1.02 -16.99 7.57
C PHE A 26 -0.65 -16.90 6.08
N ILE A 27 -1.28 -17.73 5.25
CA ILE A 27 -0.97 -17.79 3.82
C ILE A 27 -1.69 -16.62 3.12
N PRO A 28 -1.01 -15.84 2.26
CA PRO A 28 -1.70 -14.88 1.40
C PRO A 28 -2.85 -15.50 0.60
N ARG A 29 -2.78 -16.80 0.29
CA ARG A 29 -3.82 -17.58 -0.40
C ARG A 29 -5.16 -17.64 0.35
N THR A 30 -5.13 -17.70 1.69
CA THR A 30 -6.35 -17.82 2.51
C THR A 30 -6.96 -16.46 2.85
N LEU A 31 -6.26 -15.37 2.56
CA LEU A 31 -6.80 -14.02 2.67
C LEU A 31 -7.91 -13.81 1.64
N PHE A 32 -8.92 -13.02 2.04
CA PHE A 32 -9.91 -12.50 1.12
C PHE A 32 -9.23 -11.83 -0.08
N CYS A 33 -9.76 -12.05 -1.28
CA CYS A 33 -9.10 -11.65 -2.54
C CYS A 33 -8.74 -10.16 -2.55
N TYR A 34 -9.62 -9.30 -2.04
CA TYR A 34 -9.41 -7.86 -1.94
C TYR A 34 -8.23 -7.53 -1.01
N SER A 35 -8.23 -8.08 0.22
CA SER A 35 -7.13 -7.90 1.17
C SER A 35 -5.80 -8.41 0.62
N ARG A 36 -5.82 -9.54 -0.09
CA ARG A 36 -4.63 -10.12 -0.72
C ARG A 36 -4.07 -9.22 -1.81
N LEU A 37 -4.94 -8.74 -2.71
CA LEU A 37 -4.55 -7.87 -3.82
C LEU A 37 -4.18 -6.46 -3.36
N THR A 38 -4.71 -5.98 -2.24
CA THR A 38 -4.20 -4.76 -1.60
C THR A 38 -2.81 -5.00 -0.97
N LEU A 39 -2.62 -6.09 -0.22
CA LEU A 39 -1.36 -6.38 0.47
C LEU A 39 -0.20 -6.60 -0.50
N LEU A 40 -0.46 -7.15 -1.68
CA LEU A 40 0.55 -7.47 -2.68
C LEU A 40 1.39 -6.25 -3.12
N PRO A 41 0.83 -5.21 -3.78
CA PRO A 41 1.59 -4.02 -4.16
C PRO A 41 2.05 -3.23 -2.93
N MET A 42 1.29 -3.20 -1.83
CA MET A 42 1.70 -2.52 -0.60
C MET A 42 3.00 -3.12 -0.03
N SER A 43 3.10 -4.44 0.04
CA SER A 43 4.31 -5.14 0.51
C SER A 43 5.48 -4.94 -0.44
N TYR A 44 5.23 -4.90 -1.76
CA TYR A 44 6.26 -4.59 -2.77
C TYR A 44 6.83 -3.18 -2.58
N LEU A 45 5.96 -2.19 -2.43
CA LEU A 45 6.31 -0.78 -2.22
C LEU A 45 7.02 -0.56 -0.88
N HIS A 46 6.56 -1.24 0.17
CA HIS A 46 7.19 -1.24 1.49
C HIS A 46 8.58 -1.87 1.44
N GLY A 47 8.74 -3.02 0.77
CA GLY A 47 10.04 -3.69 0.63
C GLY A 47 11.05 -2.88 -0.16
N LYS A 48 10.60 -2.10 -1.17
CA LYS A 48 11.43 -1.11 -1.87
C LYS A 48 11.67 0.18 -1.08
N ARG A 49 10.96 0.38 0.04
CA ARG A 49 10.94 1.63 0.83
C ARG A 49 10.71 2.86 -0.07
N PHE A 50 9.80 2.73 -1.03
CA PHE A 50 9.61 3.77 -2.04
C PHE A 50 9.12 5.09 -1.43
N VAL A 51 9.78 6.18 -1.79
CA VAL A 51 9.40 7.55 -1.47
C VAL A 51 9.50 8.39 -2.73
N GLY A 52 8.43 9.13 -3.04
CA GLY A 52 8.42 10.07 -4.16
C GLY A 52 9.37 11.26 -3.95
N PRO A 53 9.61 12.06 -5.00
CA PRO A 53 10.50 13.22 -4.91
C PRO A 53 9.99 14.25 -3.90
N LEU A 54 10.89 14.74 -3.05
CA LEU A 54 10.60 15.78 -2.06
C LEU A 54 10.56 17.17 -2.72
N ILE A 55 9.46 17.44 -3.41
CA ILE A 55 9.21 18.75 -4.04
C ILE A 55 8.73 19.79 -3.00
N PRO A 56 8.80 21.10 -3.29
CA PRO A 56 8.40 22.15 -2.34
C PRO A 56 6.99 21.97 -1.76
N LEU A 57 6.03 21.49 -2.56
CA LEU A 57 4.67 21.17 -2.10
C LEU A 57 4.68 20.09 -1.00
N ILE A 58 5.48 19.04 -1.13
CA ILE A 58 5.58 17.99 -0.09
C ILE A 58 6.17 18.54 1.19
N LEU A 59 7.15 19.43 1.09
CA LEU A 59 7.76 20.08 2.26
C LEU A 59 6.78 21.02 2.97
N GLN A 60 5.91 21.73 2.22
CA GLN A 60 4.83 22.53 2.77
C GLN A 60 3.79 21.66 3.48
N LEU A 61 3.34 20.58 2.83
CA LEU A 61 2.40 19.63 3.43
C LEU A 61 2.91 19.07 4.76
N ARG A 62 4.21 18.76 4.87
CA ARG A 62 4.83 18.32 6.13
C ARG A 62 4.75 19.35 7.27
N GLN A 63 4.57 20.63 6.98
CA GLN A 63 4.36 21.67 8.01
C GLN A 63 2.88 21.87 8.34
N GLU A 64 1.97 21.58 7.40
CA GLU A 64 0.53 21.80 7.54
C GLU A 64 -0.19 20.66 8.26
N ILE A 65 0.18 19.41 7.98
CA ILE A 65 -0.59 18.23 8.44
C ILE A 65 -0.28 17.81 9.88
N TYR A 66 0.80 18.34 10.49
CA TYR A 66 1.25 17.94 11.82
C TYR A 66 1.18 19.10 12.79
N THR A 67 0.75 18.81 14.02
CA THR A 67 0.73 19.77 15.12
C THR A 67 2.11 20.07 15.70
N GLN A 68 3.11 19.28 15.34
CA GLN A 68 4.50 19.41 15.81
C GLN A 68 5.47 19.39 14.61
N PRO A 69 6.68 19.99 14.75
CA PRO A 69 7.64 20.03 13.65
C PRO A 69 7.98 18.62 13.14
N TYR A 70 7.96 18.45 11.82
CA TYR A 70 8.16 17.16 11.15
C TYR A 70 9.38 16.38 11.67
N ASN A 71 10.51 17.07 11.84
CA ASN A 71 11.78 16.48 12.26
C ASN A 71 11.80 16.02 13.73
N HIS A 72 10.83 16.46 14.55
CA HIS A 72 10.72 16.06 15.95
C HIS A 72 9.71 14.92 16.18
N ILE A 73 9.01 14.48 15.13
CA ILE A 73 8.05 13.39 15.22
C ILE A 73 8.81 12.08 15.47
N LYS A 74 8.51 11.41 16.58
CA LYS A 74 8.95 10.03 16.82
C LYS A 74 8.00 9.09 16.11
N TRP A 75 8.41 8.52 14.98
CA TRP A 75 7.56 7.68 14.14
C TRP A 75 7.33 6.27 14.69
N SER A 76 8.32 5.64 15.32
CA SER A 76 8.14 4.28 15.88
C SER A 76 6.85 4.05 16.69
N PRO A 77 6.43 4.94 17.63
CA PRO A 77 5.17 4.74 18.35
C PRO A 77 3.90 5.04 17.52
N THR A 78 3.97 5.80 16.43
CA THR A 78 2.78 6.28 15.69
C THR A 78 2.02 5.18 14.98
N ARG A 79 2.64 4.01 14.75
CA ARG A 79 1.99 2.78 14.21
C ARG A 79 0.84 2.23 15.06
N HIS A 80 0.77 2.66 16.33
CA HIS A 80 -0.32 2.34 17.25
C HIS A 80 -1.30 3.49 17.45
N TYR A 81 -1.05 4.65 16.85
CA TYR A 81 -1.94 5.80 16.91
C TYR A 81 -3.01 5.67 15.83
N CYS A 82 -4.25 5.86 16.26
CA CYS A 82 -5.43 6.02 15.42
C CYS A 82 -6.36 6.93 16.22
N ALA A 83 -7.02 7.88 15.57
CA ALA A 83 -8.04 8.70 16.25
C ALA A 83 -9.11 7.78 16.82
N LYS A 84 -9.68 8.15 17.98
CA LYS A 84 -10.65 7.29 18.65
C LYS A 84 -11.92 7.16 17.81
N GLU A 85 -12.27 8.23 17.12
CA GLU A 85 -13.43 8.39 16.26
C GLU A 85 -13.32 7.53 14.98
N ASP A 86 -12.11 7.35 14.44
CA ASP A 86 -11.85 6.57 13.23
C ASP A 86 -11.63 5.07 13.51
N LYS A 87 -11.61 4.68 14.79
CA LYS A 87 -11.27 3.32 15.20
C LYS A 87 -12.51 2.42 15.15
N CYS A 88 -12.78 1.85 13.97
CA CYS A 88 -13.90 0.91 13.79
C CYS A 88 -13.77 -0.38 14.61
N PHE A 89 -12.54 -0.86 14.82
CA PHE A 89 -12.27 -2.10 15.56
C PHE A 89 -11.08 -1.93 16.51
N GLU A 90 -11.22 -2.50 17.71
CA GLU A 90 -10.11 -2.57 18.65
C GLU A 90 -9.13 -3.67 18.24
N ARG A 91 -7.85 -3.28 18.10
CA ARG A 91 -6.79 -4.26 17.88
C ARG A 91 -6.52 -4.98 19.19
N SER A 92 -6.79 -6.28 19.22
CA SER A 92 -6.47 -7.16 20.35
C SER A 92 -4.97 -7.15 20.67
N PHE A 93 -4.62 -7.56 21.89
CA PHE A 93 -3.23 -7.60 22.38
C PHE A 93 -2.31 -8.47 21.51
N PHE A 94 -2.74 -9.67 21.11
CA PHE A 94 -1.90 -10.60 20.35
C PHE A 94 -1.46 -10.07 18.98
N PRO A 95 -2.35 -9.55 18.10
CA PRO A 95 -1.92 -8.90 16.86
C PRO A 95 -0.98 -7.72 17.09
N LYS A 96 -1.20 -6.93 18.14
CA LYS A 96 -0.32 -5.80 18.48
C LYS A 96 1.10 -6.28 18.79
N LEU A 97 1.22 -7.29 19.65
CA LEU A 97 2.48 -7.90 20.02
C LEU A 97 3.16 -8.57 18.81
N ALA A 98 2.41 -9.22 17.93
CA ALA A 98 2.95 -9.82 16.71
C ALA A 98 3.57 -8.77 15.78
N TRP A 99 2.88 -7.64 15.55
CA TRP A 99 3.42 -6.53 14.76
C TRP A 99 4.63 -5.88 15.42
N ASP A 100 4.63 -5.74 16.76
CA ASP A 100 5.79 -5.22 17.50
C ASP A 100 7.01 -6.12 17.33
N ASN A 101 6.86 -7.42 17.48
CA ASN A 101 7.95 -8.37 17.28
C ASN A 101 8.48 -8.35 15.85
N LEU A 102 7.59 -8.28 14.86
CA LEU A 102 7.98 -8.19 13.47
C LEU A 102 8.74 -6.89 13.17
N GLN A 103 8.35 -5.77 13.77
CA GLN A 103 9.02 -4.49 13.56
C GLN A 103 10.39 -4.42 14.25
N TYR A 104 10.49 -4.84 15.51
CA TYR A 104 11.72 -4.66 16.30
C TYR A 104 12.73 -5.77 16.13
N PHE A 105 12.29 -7.00 15.84
CA PHE A 105 13.19 -8.14 15.62
C PHE A 105 13.18 -8.59 14.17
N GLY A 106 12.00 -8.76 13.58
CA GLY A 106 11.86 -9.30 12.22
C GLY A 106 12.50 -8.40 11.15
N GLU A 107 12.13 -7.12 11.10
CA GLU A 107 12.64 -6.19 10.10
C GLU A 107 14.17 -6.01 10.17
N PRO A 108 14.81 -5.80 11.33
CA PRO A 108 16.28 -5.75 11.40
C PRO A 108 16.97 -7.04 10.93
N ILE A 109 16.42 -8.21 11.27
CA ILE A 109 16.96 -9.50 10.82
C ILE A 109 16.81 -9.64 9.30
N LEU A 110 15.63 -9.35 8.76
CA LEU A 110 15.34 -9.47 7.32
C LEU A 110 16.07 -8.43 6.47
N ASN A 111 16.38 -7.25 7.03
CA ASN A 111 17.20 -6.23 6.38
C ASN A 111 18.71 -6.47 6.56
N SER A 112 19.12 -7.45 7.36
CA SER A 112 20.53 -7.82 7.47
C SER A 112 21.06 -8.40 6.16
N TRP A 113 22.38 -8.31 5.97
CA TRP A 113 23.04 -8.79 4.76
C TRP A 113 22.74 -10.26 4.46
N ALA A 114 22.61 -11.10 5.49
CA ALA A 114 22.34 -12.54 5.36
C ALA A 114 20.98 -12.83 4.71
N PHE A 115 19.97 -11.98 4.93
CA PHE A 115 18.61 -12.18 4.43
C PHE A 115 18.28 -11.31 3.19
N LYS A 116 19.23 -10.49 2.73
CA LYS A 116 19.05 -9.64 1.54
C LYS A 116 18.66 -10.44 0.29
N THR A 117 19.24 -11.62 0.09
CA THR A 117 18.89 -12.50 -1.04
C THR A 117 17.45 -12.99 -0.95
N ILE A 118 16.99 -13.34 0.25
CA ILE A 118 15.61 -13.76 0.52
C ILE A 118 14.66 -12.60 0.23
N ARG A 119 14.97 -11.40 0.74
CA ARG A 119 14.17 -10.19 0.50
C ARG A 119 14.06 -9.83 -0.98
N ASN A 120 15.17 -9.89 -1.70
CA ASN A 120 15.19 -9.67 -3.15
C ASN A 120 14.34 -10.71 -3.88
N ARG A 121 14.45 -12.00 -3.52
CA ARG A 121 13.64 -13.06 -4.11
C ARG A 121 12.15 -12.87 -3.82
N ALA A 122 11.81 -12.45 -2.61
CA ALA A 122 10.44 -12.14 -2.23
C ALA A 122 9.86 -10.99 -3.06
N LEU A 123 10.64 -9.92 -3.29
CA LEU A 123 10.25 -8.82 -4.17
C LEU A 123 10.03 -9.28 -5.61
N GLN A 124 10.89 -10.15 -6.14
CA GLN A 124 10.72 -10.71 -7.49
C GLN A 124 9.43 -11.53 -7.61
N ILE A 125 9.12 -12.37 -6.62
CA ILE A 125 7.86 -13.14 -6.61
C ILE A 125 6.65 -12.22 -6.50
N ALA A 126 6.69 -11.22 -5.62
CA ALA A 126 5.63 -10.22 -5.51
C ALA A 126 5.42 -9.52 -6.86
N LYS A 127 6.51 -9.17 -7.55
CA LYS A 127 6.43 -8.57 -8.89
C LYS A 127 5.81 -9.50 -9.91
N CYS A 128 6.19 -10.78 -9.94
CA CYS A 128 5.56 -11.78 -10.80
C CYS A 128 4.05 -11.89 -10.56
N HIS A 129 3.60 -11.83 -9.31
CA HIS A 129 2.17 -11.82 -9.00
C HIS A 129 1.46 -10.54 -9.46
N ILE A 130 2.13 -9.38 -9.33
CA ILE A 130 1.62 -8.10 -9.84
C ILE A 130 1.45 -8.18 -11.36
N ASP A 131 2.49 -8.61 -12.08
CA ASP A 131 2.44 -8.78 -13.53
C ASP A 131 1.34 -9.76 -13.94
N TYR A 132 1.21 -10.89 -13.22
CA TYR A 132 0.18 -11.86 -13.52
C TYR A 132 -1.24 -11.28 -13.40
N GLU A 133 -1.51 -10.54 -12.32
CA GLU A 133 -2.81 -9.88 -12.12
C GLU A 133 -3.07 -8.79 -13.17
N ASP A 134 -2.05 -8.02 -13.53
CA ASP A 134 -2.15 -6.97 -14.56
C ASP A 134 -2.47 -7.57 -15.93
N HIS A 135 -1.81 -8.66 -16.31
CA HIS A 135 -2.10 -9.35 -17.57
C HIS A 135 -3.49 -9.99 -17.56
N ASN A 136 -3.88 -10.64 -16.46
CA ASN A 136 -5.17 -11.32 -16.32
C ASN A 136 -6.36 -10.36 -16.32
N SER A 137 -6.22 -9.19 -15.70
CA SER A 137 -7.26 -8.16 -15.59
C SER A 137 -7.22 -7.14 -16.73
N HIS A 138 -6.35 -7.32 -17.73
CA HIS A 138 -6.08 -6.31 -18.76
C HIS A 138 -5.78 -4.91 -18.19
N TYR A 139 -4.99 -4.88 -17.12
CA TYR A 139 -4.53 -3.69 -16.39
C TYR A 139 -5.66 -2.87 -15.74
N ILE A 140 -6.84 -3.47 -15.57
CA ILE A 140 -7.96 -2.85 -14.84
C ILE A 140 -7.73 -3.04 -13.33
N THR A 141 -7.27 -4.21 -12.89
CA THR A 141 -7.21 -4.65 -11.47
C THR A 141 -8.60 -4.87 -10.86
N ILE A 142 -8.67 -5.34 -9.61
CA ILE A 142 -9.93 -5.67 -8.93
C ILE A 142 -10.74 -4.44 -8.49
N GLY A 143 -10.09 -3.30 -8.24
CA GLY A 143 -10.73 -2.20 -7.51
C GLY A 143 -9.97 -0.88 -7.56
N CYS A 144 -10.63 0.19 -7.12
CA CYS A 144 -10.12 1.55 -7.21
C CYS A 144 -8.97 1.84 -6.23
N VAL A 145 -8.85 1.07 -5.14
CA VAL A 145 -7.72 1.17 -4.20
C VAL A 145 -6.49 0.47 -4.76
N GLU A 146 -6.68 -0.71 -5.33
CA GLU A 146 -5.61 -1.51 -5.94
C GLU A 146 -5.06 -0.84 -7.20
N LYS A 147 -5.93 -0.30 -8.03
CA LYS A 147 -5.56 0.33 -9.30
C LYS A 147 -4.35 1.29 -9.20
N PRO A 148 -4.35 2.33 -8.34
CA PRO A 148 -3.21 3.23 -8.21
C PRO A 148 -1.98 2.54 -7.62
N LEU A 149 -2.14 1.56 -6.72
CA LEU A 149 -1.01 0.83 -6.11
C LEU A 149 -0.27 -0.04 -7.13
N PHE A 150 -0.99 -0.79 -7.97
CA PHE A 150 -0.41 -1.57 -9.06
C PHE A 150 0.22 -0.65 -10.11
N THR A 151 -0.48 0.42 -10.49
CA THR A 151 0.06 1.43 -11.42
C THR A 151 1.37 2.03 -10.92
N LEU A 152 1.44 2.36 -9.63
CA LEU A 152 2.65 2.89 -8.99
C LEU A 152 3.77 1.85 -8.95
N ALA A 153 3.45 0.59 -8.65
CA ALA A 153 4.44 -0.49 -8.67
C ALA A 153 5.08 -0.66 -10.07
N CYS A 154 4.29 -0.60 -11.13
CA CYS A 154 4.80 -0.62 -12.51
C CYS A 154 5.64 0.63 -12.84
N TRP A 155 5.19 1.81 -12.41
CA TRP A 155 5.90 3.07 -12.66
C TRP A 155 7.28 3.12 -11.98
N ILE A 156 7.40 2.59 -10.77
CA ILE A 156 8.68 2.55 -10.04
C ILE A 156 9.71 1.66 -10.75
N ASP A 157 9.26 0.62 -11.44
CA ASP A 157 10.14 -0.30 -12.15
C ASP A 157 10.59 0.27 -13.49
N ASP A 158 9.64 0.82 -14.26
CA ASP A 158 9.93 1.52 -15.51
C ASP A 158 8.85 2.59 -15.79
N PRO A 159 9.16 3.88 -15.54
CA PRO A 159 8.25 4.99 -15.85
C PRO A 159 7.87 5.10 -17.32
N ASN A 160 8.67 4.55 -18.24
CA ASN A 160 8.42 4.58 -19.69
C ASN A 160 7.90 3.23 -20.22
N GLY A 161 7.72 2.26 -19.32
CA GLY A 161 7.38 0.88 -19.62
C GLY A 161 5.98 0.73 -20.20
N GLU A 162 5.80 -0.33 -20.98
CA GLU A 162 4.51 -0.64 -21.60
C GLU A 162 3.42 -0.93 -20.55
N ALA A 163 3.77 -1.64 -19.48
CA ALA A 163 2.85 -1.93 -18.38
C ALA A 163 2.26 -0.65 -17.77
N TYR A 164 3.11 0.34 -17.44
CA TYR A 164 2.66 1.61 -16.91
C TYR A 164 1.75 2.36 -17.89
N LYS A 165 2.10 2.41 -19.18
CA LYS A 165 1.26 3.03 -20.22
C LYS A 165 -0.11 2.35 -20.33
N LYS A 166 -0.17 1.02 -20.26
CA LYS A 166 -1.44 0.26 -20.24
C LYS A 166 -2.27 0.59 -18.99
N HIS A 167 -1.64 0.74 -17.83
CA HIS A 167 -2.33 1.20 -16.63
C HIS A 167 -2.94 2.59 -16.81
N LEU A 168 -2.20 3.54 -17.39
CA LEU A 168 -2.66 4.93 -17.59
C LEU A 168 -3.94 5.00 -18.43
N VAL A 169 -4.00 4.24 -19.53
CA VAL A 169 -5.17 4.21 -20.42
C VAL A 169 -6.43 3.72 -19.69
N ARG A 170 -6.26 2.88 -18.65
CA ARG A 170 -7.33 2.28 -17.85
C ARG A 170 -7.73 3.11 -16.63
N ILE A 171 -7.05 4.23 -16.32
CA ILE A 171 -7.45 5.08 -15.18
C ILE A 171 -8.85 5.66 -15.38
N LYS A 172 -9.18 6.03 -16.62
CA LYS A 172 -10.50 6.57 -16.98
C LYS A 172 -11.65 5.59 -16.68
N ASP A 173 -11.39 4.29 -16.67
CA ASP A 173 -12.40 3.26 -16.40
C ASP A 173 -12.91 3.34 -14.94
N TYR A 174 -12.16 4.01 -14.05
CA TYR A 174 -12.52 4.26 -12.65
C TYR A 174 -13.05 5.68 -12.40
N LEU A 175 -13.14 6.51 -13.43
CA LEU A 175 -13.63 7.89 -13.33
C LEU A 175 -15.02 7.98 -13.95
N TRP A 176 -15.99 8.41 -13.15
CA TRP A 176 -17.34 8.71 -13.62
C TRP A 176 -17.66 10.18 -13.40
N ILE A 177 -18.18 10.84 -14.42
CA ILE A 177 -18.69 12.22 -14.31
C ILE A 177 -20.20 12.09 -14.12
N GLY A 178 -20.67 12.29 -12.88
CA GLY A 178 -22.08 12.28 -12.55
C GLY A 178 -22.84 13.50 -13.08
N GLU A 179 -24.17 13.40 -13.09
CA GLU A 179 -25.04 14.54 -13.34
C GLU A 179 -24.87 15.60 -12.23
N TRP A 180 -25.01 16.88 -12.60
CA TRP A 180 -24.90 17.99 -11.67
C TRP A 180 -26.03 17.91 -10.64
N ASN A 181 -25.69 17.80 -9.36
CA ASN A 181 -26.62 18.14 -8.30
C ASN A 181 -26.63 19.66 -8.11
N GLU A 182 -27.73 20.20 -7.56
CA GLU A 182 -27.90 21.62 -7.23
C GLU A 182 -26.82 22.18 -6.27
N ASP A 183 -25.97 21.31 -5.69
CA ASP A 183 -24.87 21.64 -4.77
C ASP A 183 -23.53 22.00 -5.45
N GLY A 184 -23.43 21.90 -6.78
CA GLY A 184 -22.24 22.32 -7.54
C GLY A 184 -21.02 21.39 -7.40
N SER A 185 -21.16 20.21 -6.80
CA SER A 185 -20.08 19.22 -6.72
C SER A 185 -20.09 18.27 -7.92
N LYS A 186 -18.94 18.10 -8.58
CA LYS A 186 -18.83 17.44 -9.90
C LYS A 186 -18.04 16.14 -9.93
N TYR A 187 -17.66 15.60 -8.78
CA TYR A 187 -16.76 14.47 -8.71
C TYR A 187 -17.28 13.41 -7.73
N TYR A 188 -17.92 12.39 -8.29
CA TYR A 188 -17.96 11.09 -7.67
C TYR A 188 -16.81 10.28 -8.28
N PRO A 189 -15.66 10.12 -7.60
CA PRO A 189 -14.86 8.94 -7.91
C PRO A 189 -15.80 7.74 -7.81
N LEU A 190 -15.55 6.64 -8.52
CA LEU A 190 -16.13 5.33 -8.20
C LEU A 190 -15.58 4.84 -6.83
N LEU A 191 -15.73 5.69 -5.81
CA LEU A 191 -15.59 5.49 -4.37
C LEU A 191 -16.94 5.05 -3.78
N ASN A 192 -17.95 4.81 -4.61
CA ASN A 192 -19.05 3.93 -4.24
C ASN A 192 -18.55 2.49 -4.40
N ILE A 193 -17.77 2.03 -3.41
CA ILE A 193 -17.88 0.65 -2.97
C ILE A 193 -19.37 0.41 -2.84
N LEU A 194 -19.96 -0.43 -3.70
CA LEU A 194 -21.08 -1.33 -3.40
C LEU A 194 -21.90 -0.99 -2.12
N LEU A 195 -22.43 0.22 -2.04
CA LEU A 195 -23.32 0.72 -0.99
C LEU A 195 -24.68 1.08 -1.59
N ILE A 196 -25.01 0.43 -2.70
CA ILE A 196 -26.39 0.11 -3.01
C ILE A 196 -26.49 -1.40 -2.77
N TYR A 197 -26.60 -1.75 -1.49
CA TYR A 197 -27.36 -2.92 -1.10
C TYR A 197 -28.67 -2.90 -1.92
N LYS A 198 -28.93 -3.97 -2.66
CA LYS A 198 -30.32 -4.36 -2.92
C LYS A 198 -30.98 -4.75 -1.60
#